data_AF-A0A657ZP86-F1
#
_entry.id   AF-A0A657ZP86-F1
#
_cell.length_a   1.000
_cell.length_b   1.000
_cell.length_c   1.000
_cell.angle_alpha   90.00
_cell.angle_beta   90.00
_cell.angle_gamma   90.00
#
_symmetry.space_group_name_H-M   'P 1'
#
loop_
_entity.id
_entity.type
_entity.pdbx_description
1 polymer ?
#
loop_
_entity_poly.entity_id
_entity_poly.type
_entity_poly.pdbx_seq_one_letter_code
_entity_poly.pdbx_strand_id
1 'polypeptide(L)'
;MNRNDLFEKIVKLESNVNVLTQEMTELKSLAIQLIEENVTLQVENDNLKALMAKSEQDVESTKANSESPHNKKSNENDFKSAIKNVKKPLPSKDNLAVLYSEGFHICNGELFGKHRYGEDCLLCMNVLNS
;
A
#
# COMPACT_ATOMS: atom_id res chain seq x y z
N MET A 1 -39.45 37.56 -36.06
CA MET A 1 -38.39 37.75 -35.04
C MET A 1 -37.76 39.09 -35.28
N ASN A 2 -37.72 39.96 -34.28
CA ASN A 2 -37.02 41.22 -34.39
C ASN A 2 -35.50 40.94 -34.38
N ARG A 3 -34.70 41.82 -35.00
CA ARG A 3 -33.24 41.74 -34.98
C ARG A 3 -32.73 41.63 -33.54
N ASN A 4 -33.31 42.38 -32.62
CA ASN A 4 -32.91 42.39 -31.21
C ASN A 4 -33.16 41.04 -30.52
N ASP A 5 -34.29 40.37 -30.80
CA ASP A 5 -34.60 39.04 -30.25
C ASP A 5 -33.58 37.98 -30.70
N LEU A 6 -33.07 38.11 -31.94
CA LEU A 6 -32.07 37.20 -32.48
C LEU A 6 -30.73 37.39 -31.77
N PHE A 7 -30.32 38.65 -31.54
CA PHE A 7 -29.11 38.97 -30.79
C PHE A 7 -29.18 38.45 -29.35
N GLU A 8 -30.30 38.65 -28.67
CA GLU A 8 -30.47 38.17 -27.29
C GLU A 8 -30.39 36.64 -27.22
N LYS A 9 -30.98 35.92 -28.18
CA LYS A 9 -30.84 34.46 -28.26
C LYS A 9 -29.42 34.01 -28.53
N ILE A 10 -28.66 34.71 -29.37
CA ILE A 10 -27.26 34.39 -29.65
C ILE A 10 -26.42 34.58 -28.39
N VAL A 11 -26.58 35.69 -27.67
CA VAL A 11 -25.86 35.95 -26.41
C VAL A 11 -26.20 34.90 -25.35
N LYS A 12 -27.47 34.47 -25.28
CA LYS A 12 -27.88 33.41 -24.36
C LYS A 12 -27.26 32.06 -24.73
N LEU A 13 -27.21 31.71 -26.01
CA LEU A 13 -26.56 30.48 -26.49
C LEU A 13 -25.06 30.51 -26.21
N GLU A 14 -24.39 31.64 -26.43
CA GLU A 14 -22.98 31.84 -26.11
C GLU A 14 -22.71 31.60 -24.62
N SER A 15 -23.52 32.21 -23.74
CA SER A 15 -23.42 32.00 -22.29
C SER A 15 -23.60 30.52 -21.91
N ASN A 16 -24.59 29.85 -22.50
CA ASN A 16 -24.82 28.43 -22.25
C ASN A 16 -23.65 27.55 -22.71
N VAL A 17 -23.02 27.88 -23.85
CA VAL A 17 -21.83 27.16 -24.33
C VAL A 17 -20.68 27.35 -23.35
N ASN A 18 -20.47 28.57 -22.84
CA ASN A 18 -19.43 28.84 -21.86
C ASN A 18 -19.65 28.04 -20.56
N VAL A 19 -20.88 28.01 -20.04
CA VAL A 19 -21.23 27.19 -18.86
C VAL A 19 -20.96 25.71 -19.14
N LEU A 20 -21.42 25.19 -20.28
CA LEU A 20 -21.21 23.79 -20.66
C LEU A 20 -19.71 23.44 -20.76
N THR A 21 -18.89 24.35 -21.29
CA THR A 21 -17.43 24.13 -21.37
C THR A 21 -16.77 24.13 -19.99
N GLN A 22 -17.27 24.93 -19.04
CA GLN A 22 -16.79 24.92 -17.67
C GLN A 22 -17.16 23.61 -16.97
N GLU A 23 -18.42 23.20 -17.05
CA GLU A 23 -18.89 21.92 -16.48
C GLU A 23 -18.12 20.72 -17.07
N MET A 24 -17.83 20.75 -18.37
CA MET A 24 -17.03 19.71 -19.02
C MET A 24 -15.58 19.67 -18.49
N THR A 25 -15.01 20.83 -18.17
CA THR A 25 -13.66 20.92 -17.59
C THR A 25 -13.63 20.35 -16.18
N GLU A 26 -14.65 20.64 -15.37
CA GLU A 26 -14.82 20.09 -14.03
C GLU A 26 -15.01 18.57 -14.08
N LEU A 27 -15.87 18.08 -14.98
CA LEU A 27 -16.09 16.64 -15.18
C LEU A 27 -14.81 15.92 -15.61
N LYS A 28 -14.00 16.53 -16.49
CA LYS A 28 -12.68 16.00 -16.87
C LYS A 28 -11.75 15.87 -15.67
N SER A 29 -11.72 16.87 -14.78
CA SER A 29 -10.91 16.83 -13.57
C SER A 29 -11.34 15.67 -12.64
N LEU A 30 -12.64 15.49 -12.46
CA LEU A 30 -13.18 14.38 -11.66
C LEU A 30 -12.84 13.02 -12.29
N ALA A 31 -12.96 12.90 -13.61
CA ALA A 31 -12.63 11.67 -14.33
C ALA A 31 -11.14 11.30 -14.17
N ILE A 32 -10.24 12.28 -14.20
CA ILE A 32 -8.81 12.06 -13.96
C ILE A 32 -8.59 11.49 -12.55
N GLN A 33 -9.18 12.13 -11.52
CA GLN A 33 -9.04 11.68 -10.13
C GLN A 33 -9.54 10.23 -9.95
N LEU A 34 -10.70 9.89 -10.54
CA LEU A 34 -11.24 8.53 -10.48
C LEU A 34 -10.34 7.51 -11.18
N ILE A 35 -9.72 7.89 -12.31
CA ILE A 35 -8.78 7.01 -13.02
C ILE A 35 -7.51 6.80 -12.19
N GLU A 36 -6.95 7.85 -11.59
CA GLU A 36 -5.77 7.76 -10.74
C GLU A 36 -6.00 6.87 -9.51
N GLU A 37 -7.16 7.00 -8.86
CA GLU A 37 -7.57 6.13 -7.76
C GLU A 37 -7.72 4.68 -8.23
N ASN A 38 -8.36 4.44 -9.38
CA ASN A 38 -8.53 3.09 -9.91
C ASN A 38 -7.20 2.43 -10.23
N VAL A 39 -6.26 3.15 -10.85
CA VAL A 39 -4.91 2.64 -11.14
C VAL A 39 -4.18 2.29 -9.84
N THR A 40 -4.26 3.16 -8.83
CA THR A 40 -3.65 2.91 -7.52
C THR A 40 -4.19 1.64 -6.87
N LEU A 41 -5.53 1.49 -6.87
CA LEU A 41 -6.20 0.31 -6.35
C LEU A 41 -5.86 -0.97 -7.14
N GLN A 42 -5.73 -0.88 -8.46
CA GLN A 42 -5.31 -2.01 -9.29
C GLN A 42 -3.91 -2.49 -8.92
N VAL A 43 -2.96 -1.57 -8.77
CA VAL A 43 -1.58 -1.89 -8.36
C VAL A 43 -1.57 -2.54 -6.98
N GLU A 44 -2.34 -2.02 -6.02
CA GLU A 44 -2.45 -2.63 -4.69
C GLU A 44 -3.04 -4.04 -4.76
N ASN A 45 -4.10 -4.23 -5.55
CA ASN A 45 -4.73 -5.54 -5.73
C ASN A 45 -3.75 -6.57 -6.33
N ASP A 46 -2.97 -6.17 -7.34
CA ASP A 46 -1.98 -7.03 -7.97
C ASP A 46 -0.83 -7.40 -7.02
N ASN A 47 -0.38 -6.43 -6.20
CA ASN A 47 0.62 -6.68 -5.15
C ASN A 47 0.08 -7.67 -4.10
N LEU A 48 -1.17 -7.50 -3.65
CA LEU A 48 -1.81 -8.41 -2.69
C LEU A 48 -1.92 -9.83 -3.26
N LYS A 49 -2.35 -9.98 -4.53
CA LYS A 49 -2.38 -11.28 -5.20
C LYS A 49 -0.99 -11.91 -5.29
N ALA A 50 0.04 -11.13 -5.60
CA ALA A 50 1.42 -11.62 -5.65
C ALA A 50 1.91 -12.11 -4.28
N LEU A 51 1.57 -11.38 -3.20
CA LEU A 51 1.87 -11.81 -1.83
C LEU A 51 1.13 -13.09 -1.45
N MET A 52 -0.16 -13.19 -1.80
CA MET A 52 -0.95 -14.40 -1.55
C MET A 52 -0.37 -15.61 -2.29
N ALA A 53 -0.07 -15.48 -3.58
CA ALA A 53 0.54 -16.54 -4.38
C ALA A 53 1.91 -16.98 -3.83
N LYS A 54 2.70 -16.02 -3.33
CA LYS A 54 3.99 -16.32 -2.69
C LYS A 54 3.82 -17.03 -1.35
N SER A 55 2.84 -16.62 -0.54
CA SER A 55 2.51 -17.30 0.71
C SER A 55 2.02 -18.72 0.50
N GLU A 56 1.28 -19.00 -0.59
CA GLU A 56 0.83 -20.34 -0.98
C GLU A 56 2.00 -21.26 -1.39
N GLN A 57 3.01 -20.74 -2.10
CA GLN A 57 4.24 -21.48 -2.44
C GLN A 57 5.09 -21.84 -1.21
N ASP A 58 5.09 -21.00 -0.18
CA ASP A 58 5.80 -21.29 1.08
C ASP A 58 5.14 -22.42 1.89
N VAL A 59 3.83 -22.66 1.72
CA VAL A 59 3.09 -23.76 2.40
C VAL A 59 3.20 -25.11 1.68
N GLU A 60 3.41 -25.13 0.36
CA GLU A 60 3.63 -26.36 -0.41
C GLU A 60 5.04 -26.93 -0.16
N SER A 61 6.02 -26.04 0.03
CA SER A 61 7.43 -26.38 0.28
C SER A 61 7.69 -27.05 1.63
N THR A 62 6.73 -27.00 2.57
CA THR A 62 6.83 -27.62 3.90
C THR A 62 6.18 -29.00 4.01
N LYS A 63 5.44 -29.46 2.99
CA LYS A 63 4.71 -30.75 3.03
C LYS A 63 5.45 -31.96 2.44
N ALA A 64 6.59 -31.75 1.78
CA ALA A 64 7.30 -32.83 1.06
C ALA A 64 8.30 -33.65 1.91
N ASN A 65 8.49 -33.34 3.21
CA ASN A 65 9.44 -34.05 4.08
C ASN A 65 8.82 -34.45 5.43
N SER A 66 7.85 -35.37 5.41
CA SER A 66 7.48 -36.11 6.64
C SER A 66 6.68 -37.37 6.34
N GLU A 67 7.33 -38.40 5.80
CA GLU A 67 6.94 -39.80 6.05
C GLU A 67 7.75 -40.34 7.25
N SER A 68 7.02 -40.93 8.19
CA SER A 68 7.41 -41.47 9.52
C SER A 68 8.49 -42.59 9.47
N PRO A 69 9.17 -43.02 10.58
CA PRO A 69 8.52 -43.45 11.83
C PRO A 69 9.27 -43.29 13.18
N HIS A 70 8.45 -43.24 14.25
CA HIS A 70 8.68 -43.83 15.59
C HIS A 70 9.63 -43.17 16.63
N ASN A 71 9.01 -42.77 17.75
CA ASN A 71 9.22 -43.27 19.13
C ASN A 71 9.75 -42.29 20.21
N LYS A 72 8.96 -42.20 21.29
CA LYS A 72 9.29 -41.98 22.72
C LYS A 72 9.71 -40.59 23.26
N LYS A 73 8.80 -40.15 24.15
CA LYS A 73 9.00 -39.69 25.54
C LYS A 73 9.46 -38.25 25.80
N SER A 74 8.57 -37.58 26.55
CA SER A 74 8.79 -36.48 27.48
C SER A 74 10.06 -36.61 28.32
N ASN A 75 10.82 -35.52 28.44
CA ASN A 75 11.10 -34.86 29.72
C ASN A 75 11.97 -33.60 29.55
N GLU A 76 11.83 -32.75 30.55
CA GLU A 76 12.28 -31.38 30.72
C GLU A 76 13.82 -31.20 30.82
N ASN A 77 14.23 -29.99 30.43
CA ASN A 77 15.34 -29.17 30.91
C ASN A 77 16.82 -29.46 30.51
N ASP A 78 17.30 -28.47 29.75
CA ASP A 78 18.55 -27.72 29.90
C ASP A 78 19.90 -28.20 29.34
N PHE A 79 20.40 -27.31 28.44
CA PHE A 79 21.79 -26.88 28.25
C PHE A 79 22.79 -27.81 27.54
N LYS A 80 22.98 -27.61 26.23
CA LYS A 80 24.06 -26.76 25.69
C LYS A 80 24.25 -26.89 24.17
N SER A 81 24.43 -25.71 23.59
CA SER A 81 25.28 -25.39 22.44
C SER A 81 24.70 -25.54 21.03
N ALA A 82 24.62 -24.36 20.41
CA ALA A 82 24.99 -24.08 19.03
C ALA A 82 24.30 -24.94 17.97
N ILE A 83 23.35 -24.36 17.24
CA ILE A 83 23.49 -23.96 15.83
C ILE A 83 22.26 -23.10 15.49
N LYS A 84 22.53 -21.87 15.01
CA LYS A 84 21.72 -21.03 14.12
C LYS A 84 20.26 -21.48 13.90
N ASN A 85 19.33 -20.84 14.58
CA ASN A 85 17.98 -20.65 14.04
C ASN A 85 17.67 -19.16 14.15
N VAL A 86 18.07 -18.45 13.10
CA VAL A 86 17.53 -17.15 12.73
C VAL A 86 16.01 -17.34 12.74
N LYS A 87 15.34 -16.87 13.79
CA LYS A 87 13.92 -16.58 13.72
C LYS A 87 13.84 -15.55 12.59
N LYS A 88 13.46 -16.00 11.38
CA LYS A 88 13.12 -15.06 10.31
C LYS A 88 12.18 -14.03 10.96
N PRO A 89 12.53 -12.73 10.96
CA PRO A 89 11.67 -11.72 11.52
C PRO A 89 10.29 -11.88 10.90
N LEU A 90 9.24 -11.72 11.69
CA LEU A 90 7.88 -11.78 11.16
C LEU A 90 7.76 -10.76 10.01
N PRO A 91 6.98 -11.04 8.95
CA PRO A 91 6.86 -10.21 7.74
C PRO A 91 6.50 -8.73 7.97
N SER A 92 6.12 -8.35 9.19
CA SER A 92 5.85 -6.96 9.57
C SER A 92 7.10 -6.10 9.74
N LYS A 93 8.22 -6.63 10.28
CA LYS A 93 9.42 -5.81 10.54
C LYS A 93 10.15 -5.42 9.25
N ASP A 94 10.18 -6.32 8.28
CA ASP A 94 10.82 -6.06 6.98
C ASP A 94 10.04 -4.98 6.21
N ASN A 95 8.70 -5.01 6.27
CA ASN A 95 7.85 -3.97 5.67
C ASN A 95 8.07 -2.60 6.34
N LEU A 96 8.22 -2.56 7.66
CA LEU A 96 8.55 -1.33 8.38
C LEU A 96 9.93 -0.81 8.01
N ALA A 97 10.91 -1.69 7.77
CA ALA A 97 12.25 -1.30 7.33
C ALA A 97 12.24 -0.70 5.90
N VAL A 98 11.40 -1.22 5.00
CA VAL A 98 11.19 -0.65 3.65
C VAL A 98 10.55 0.74 3.72
N LEU A 99 9.47 0.91 4.48
CA LEU A 99 8.84 2.22 4.65
C LEU A 99 9.80 3.24 5.27
N TYR A 100 10.64 2.78 6.21
CA TYR A 100 11.68 3.63 6.77
C TYR A 100 12.73 4.02 5.72
N SER A 101 13.24 3.09 4.91
CA SER A 101 14.25 3.38 3.88
C SER A 101 13.73 4.27 2.74
N GLU A 102 12.44 4.19 2.44
CA GLU A 102 11.73 5.11 1.53
C GLU A 102 11.55 6.52 2.11
N GLY A 103 11.90 6.71 3.39
CA GLY A 103 11.90 8.01 4.03
C GLY A 103 10.64 8.31 4.83
N PHE A 104 9.84 7.33 5.22
CA PHE A 104 8.64 7.55 6.05
C PHE A 104 8.88 7.24 7.53
N HIS A 105 8.13 7.91 8.40
CA HIS A 105 8.09 7.61 9.83
C HIS A 105 7.22 6.37 10.10
N ILE A 106 7.75 5.43 10.89
CA ILE A 106 7.09 4.19 11.31
C ILE A 106 6.84 4.13 12.82
N CYS A 107 7.16 5.21 13.55
CA CYS A 107 6.94 5.32 14.98
C CYS A 107 5.47 5.65 15.30
N ASN A 108 4.97 5.12 16.41
CA ASN A 108 3.64 5.47 16.90
C ASN A 108 3.60 6.95 17.31
N GLY A 109 2.69 7.72 16.71
CA GLY A 109 2.51 9.15 16.98
C GLY A 109 1.89 9.89 15.79
N GLU A 110 1.82 11.21 15.87
CA GLU A 110 1.23 12.08 14.81
C GLU A 110 2.06 12.15 13.51
N LEU A 111 3.26 11.56 13.53
CA LEU A 111 4.18 11.54 12.41
C LEU A 111 4.12 10.24 11.62
N PHE A 112 3.37 9.21 12.07
CA PHE A 112 3.28 7.94 11.36
C PHE A 112 2.86 8.14 9.90
N GLY A 113 3.63 7.58 8.96
CA GLY A 113 3.40 7.70 7.52
C GLY A 113 3.78 9.05 6.90
N LYS A 114 4.29 10.03 7.67
CA LYS A 114 4.82 11.29 7.13
C LYS A 114 6.26 11.11 6.66
N HIS A 115 6.66 11.93 5.69
CA HIS A 115 8.01 11.91 5.14
C HIS A 115 9.03 12.56 6.10
N ARG A 116 10.18 11.90 6.29
CA ARG A 116 11.31 12.27 7.16
C ARG A 116 12.29 13.23 6.49
N TYR A 117 12.18 13.43 5.18
CA TYR A 117 13.09 14.26 4.38
C TYR A 117 14.58 13.90 4.58
N GLY A 118 14.86 12.63 4.87
CA GLY A 118 16.21 12.12 5.10
C GLY A 118 16.73 12.22 6.53
N GLU A 119 15.95 12.73 7.50
CA GLU A 119 16.37 12.80 8.90
C GLU A 119 16.08 11.52 9.69
N ASP A 120 17.08 11.04 10.44
CA ASP A 120 16.94 9.83 11.24
C ASP A 120 16.08 10.06 12.49
N CYS A 121 14.98 9.32 12.57
CA CYS A 121 14.08 9.34 13.72
C CYS A 121 14.45 8.27 14.75
N LEU A 122 14.86 8.69 15.95
CA LEU A 122 15.25 7.81 17.05
C LEU A 122 14.13 6.85 17.49
N LEU A 123 12.87 7.31 17.43
CA LEU A 123 11.71 6.47 17.75
C LEU A 123 11.48 5.40 16.68
N CYS A 124 11.69 5.71 15.40
CA CYS A 124 11.59 4.72 14.32
C CYS A 124 12.68 3.67 14.44
N MET A 125 13.90 4.09 14.79
CA MET A 125 15.02 3.18 15.06
C MET A 125 14.73 2.24 16.23
N ASN A 126 14.09 2.73 17.29
CA ASN A 126 13.65 1.87 18.39
C ASN A 126 12.64 0.83 17.94
N VAL A 127 11.71 1.18 17.04
CA VAL A 127 10.73 0.21 16.49
C VAL A 127 11.42 -0.86 15.65
N LEU A 128 12.43 -0.50 14.85
CA LEU A 128 13.19 -1.46 14.02
C LEU A 128 14.12 -2.36 14.84
N ASN A 129 14.68 -1.84 15.92
CA ASN A 129 15.64 -2.54 16.78
C ASN A 129 14.99 -3.27 17.97
N SER A 130 13.67 -3.11 18.17
CA SER A 130 12.87 -3.92 19.11
C SER A 130 12.64 -5.33 18.59
#